data_AF-A0A2G4FRA2-F1
#
_entry.id   AF-A0A2G4FRA2-F1
#
_cell.length_a   1.000
_cell.length_b   1.000
_cell.length_c   1.000
_cell.angle_alpha   90.00
_cell.angle_beta   90.00
_cell.angle_gamma   90.00
#
_symmetry.space_group_name_H-M   'P 1'
#
loop_
_entity.id
_entity.type
_entity.pdbx_description
1 polymer ?
#
loop_
_entity_poly.entity_id
_entity_poly.type
_entity_poly.pdbx_seq_one_letter_code
_entity_poly.pdbx_strand_id
1 'polypeptide(L)'
;MNLGKKIFLLGWLLFLMGCIGYYVFHISEFTPRHISEFISQFEGHLLLAYFMISFLRGFTLIPSTPFVIAGVLLFPENKIIVLLISLSGILFSATLLYYLSEFLGFDSYFEKIAPERVIQITTKINSPWGFLFVVLWAFFPLAPTDLVCYIAGTARMNFLRFILAVALGELIICLFYTYSLGSLNLLH
;
A
#
# COMPACT_ATOMS: atom_id res chain seq x y z
N MET A 1 -19.35 17.79 8.24
CA MET A 1 -18.27 17.63 7.25
C MET A 1 -18.20 18.90 6.42
N ASN A 2 -17.06 19.60 6.36
CA ASN A 2 -16.95 20.91 5.70
C ASN A 2 -17.25 20.81 4.19
N LEU A 3 -17.92 21.82 3.63
CA LEU A 3 -18.36 21.86 2.23
C LEU A 3 -17.19 21.62 1.25
N GLY A 4 -16.01 22.18 1.54
CA GLY A 4 -14.79 21.95 0.75
C GLY A 4 -14.31 20.50 0.76
N LYS A 5 -14.41 19.79 1.90
CA LYS A 5 -14.11 18.34 1.98
C LYS A 5 -15.08 17.52 1.12
N LYS A 6 -16.35 17.92 1.06
CA LYS A 6 -17.37 17.24 0.28
C LYS A 6 -17.13 17.41 -1.23
N ILE A 7 -16.77 18.62 -1.67
CA ILE A 7 -16.43 18.91 -3.08
C ILE A 7 -15.16 18.14 -3.49
N PHE A 8 -14.13 18.15 -2.64
CA PHE A 8 -12.90 17.40 -2.90
C PHE A 8 -13.17 15.89 -3.03
N LEU A 9 -13.92 15.30 -2.09
CA LEU A 9 -14.30 13.89 -2.14
C LEU A 9 -15.14 13.55 -3.36
N LEU A 10 -16.06 14.44 -3.77
CA LEU A 10 -16.88 14.25 -4.96
C LEU A 10 -16.03 14.28 -6.23
N GLY A 11 -15.10 15.23 -6.33
CA GLY A 11 -14.16 15.33 -7.44
C GLY A 11 -13.23 14.12 -7.50
N TRP A 12 -12.74 13.66 -6.36
CA TRP A 12 -11.93 12.44 -6.27
C TRP A 12 -12.70 11.18 -6.66
N LEU A 13 -13.95 11.02 -6.21
CA LEU A 13 -14.82 9.92 -6.60
C LEU A 13 -15.14 9.95 -8.10
N LEU A 14 -15.42 11.12 -8.67
CA LEU A 14 -15.64 11.30 -10.11
C LEU A 14 -14.40 10.96 -10.92
N PHE A 15 -13.23 11.38 -10.45
CA PHE A 15 -11.95 11.01 -11.06
C PHE A 15 -11.73 9.49 -11.05
N LEU A 16 -11.94 8.83 -9.90
CA LEU A 16 -11.83 7.37 -9.81
C LEU A 16 -12.82 6.65 -10.72
N MET A 17 -14.09 7.08 -10.75
CA MET A 17 -15.09 6.53 -11.68
C MET A 17 -14.70 6.74 -13.14
N GLY A 18 -14.10 7.89 -13.47
CA GLY A 18 -13.56 8.16 -14.81
C GLY A 18 -12.43 7.20 -15.18
N CYS A 19 -11.46 6.99 -14.28
CA CYS A 19 -10.38 6.03 -14.49
C CYS A 19 -10.89 4.60 -14.65
N ILE A 20 -11.83 4.17 -13.82
CA ILE A 20 -12.45 2.84 -13.90
C ILE A 20 -13.24 2.70 -15.20
N GLY A 21 -14.03 3.70 -15.58
CA GLY A 21 -14.76 3.71 -16.84
C GLY A 21 -13.82 3.59 -18.03
N TYR A 22 -12.76 4.39 -18.08
CA TYR A 22 -11.74 4.34 -19.12
C TYR A 22 -11.10 2.95 -19.24
N TYR A 23 -10.73 2.34 -18.09
CA TYR A 23 -10.19 0.99 -18.03
C TYR A 23 -11.16 -0.06 -18.60
N VAL A 24 -12.44 0.01 -18.23
CA VAL A 24 -13.46 -0.94 -18.73
C VAL A 24 -13.68 -0.79 -20.24
N PHE A 25 -13.69 0.44 -20.76
CA PHE A 25 -13.85 0.70 -22.19
C PHE A 25 -12.64 0.26 -23.04
N HIS A 26 -11.43 0.29 -22.46
CA HIS A 26 -10.18 -0.08 -23.16
C HIS A 26 -9.59 -1.40 -22.67
N ILE A 27 -10.40 -2.28 -22.06
CA ILE A 27 -9.90 -3.52 -21.45
C ILE A 27 -9.19 -4.45 -22.45
N SER A 28 -9.53 -4.34 -23.74
CA SER A 28 -8.86 -5.04 -24.84
C SER A 28 -7.46 -4.50 -25.18
N GLU A 29 -7.17 -3.25 -24.83
CA GLU A 29 -5.84 -2.63 -24.96
C GLU A 29 -4.96 -2.91 -23.74
N PHE A 30 -5.56 -3.15 -22.58
CA PHE A 30 -4.86 -3.62 -21.37
C PHE A 30 -4.60 -5.14 -21.37
N THR A 31 -4.23 -5.71 -22.51
CA THR A 31 -3.78 -7.11 -22.58
C THR A 31 -2.29 -7.22 -22.24
N PRO A 32 -1.82 -8.35 -21.68
CA PRO A 32 -0.40 -8.53 -21.33
C PRO A 32 0.56 -8.24 -22.50
N ARG A 33 0.13 -8.51 -23.73
CA ARG A 33 0.92 -8.28 -24.95
C ARG A 33 1.08 -6.80 -25.29
N HIS A 34 -0.02 -6.03 -25.35
CA HIS A 34 0.04 -4.60 -25.62
C HIS A 34 0.68 -3.82 -24.47
N ILE A 35 0.44 -4.25 -23.23
CA ILE A 35 1.15 -3.72 -22.05
C ILE A 35 2.65 -3.98 -22.21
N SER A 36 3.06 -5.21 -22.56
CA SER A 36 4.48 -5.54 -22.80
C SER A 36 5.10 -4.74 -23.94
N GLU A 37 4.41 -4.54 -25.06
CA GLU A 37 4.88 -3.75 -26.21
C GLU A 37 4.92 -2.23 -25.92
N PHE A 38 3.97 -1.70 -25.15
CA PHE A 38 4.02 -0.31 -24.67
C PHE A 38 5.18 -0.12 -23.70
N ILE A 39 5.38 -1.09 -22.80
CA ILE A 39 6.40 -1.06 -21.76
C ILE A 39 7.81 -1.26 -22.31
N SER A 40 7.98 -2.06 -23.36
CA SER A 40 9.29 -2.29 -23.99
C SER A 40 9.87 -1.01 -24.62
N GLN A 41 9.02 -0.07 -25.03
CA GLN A 41 9.44 1.27 -25.48
C GLN A 41 9.99 2.14 -24.33
N PHE A 42 9.72 1.78 -23.07
CA PHE A 42 10.12 2.50 -21.86
C PHE A 42 10.92 1.62 -20.89
N GLU A 43 11.55 0.53 -21.36
CA GLU A 43 12.20 -0.50 -20.54
C GLU A 43 13.15 0.06 -19.46
N GLY A 44 13.87 1.14 -19.75
CA GLY A 44 14.75 1.81 -18.78
C GLY A 44 14.04 2.73 -17.77
N HIS A 45 12.80 3.16 -18.04
CA HIS A 45 12.03 4.10 -17.22
C HIS A 45 10.90 3.42 -16.44
N LEU A 46 10.47 2.22 -16.85
CA LEU A 46 9.41 1.50 -16.15
C LEU A 46 9.78 1.17 -14.71
N LEU A 47 11.02 0.75 -14.46
CA LEU A 47 11.49 0.45 -13.12
C LEU A 47 11.49 1.71 -12.23
N LEU A 48 11.87 2.85 -12.81
CA LEU A 48 11.81 4.14 -12.13
C LEU A 48 10.36 4.55 -11.84
N ALA A 49 9.44 4.37 -12.80
CA ALA A 49 8.02 4.65 -12.59
C ALA A 49 7.42 3.75 -11.49
N TYR A 50 7.74 2.46 -11.51
CA TYR A 50 7.34 1.51 -10.47
C TYR A 50 7.88 1.91 -9.09
N PHE A 51 9.15 2.30 -9.02
CA PHE A 51 9.76 2.84 -7.81
C PHE A 51 9.02 4.08 -7.30
N MET A 52 8.83 5.08 -8.16
CA MET A 52 8.18 6.34 -7.78
C MET A 52 6.75 6.11 -7.30
N ILE A 53 5.96 5.29 -8.01
CA ILE A 53 4.59 4.97 -7.62
C ILE A 53 4.56 4.21 -6.28
N SER A 54 5.46 3.24 -6.08
CA SER A 54 5.54 2.46 -4.84
C SER A 54 5.86 3.34 -3.62
N PHE A 55 6.64 4.40 -3.80
CA PHE A 55 6.98 5.36 -2.75
C PHE A 55 5.93 6.46 -2.57
N LEU A 56 5.27 6.88 -3.65
CA LEU A 56 4.24 7.93 -3.61
C LEU A 56 2.90 7.40 -3.07
N ARG A 57 2.70 6.08 -3.09
CA ARG A 57 1.54 5.39 -2.53
C ARG A 57 1.22 5.79 -1.09
N GLY A 58 2.23 6.01 -0.25
CA GLY A 58 2.02 6.39 1.15
C GLY A 58 1.19 7.66 1.33
N PHE A 59 1.15 8.53 0.32
CA PHE A 59 0.32 9.75 0.31
C PHE A 59 -1.14 9.48 -0.07
N THR A 60 -1.43 8.38 -0.77
CA THR A 60 -2.77 8.08 -1.30
C THR A 60 -3.56 7.09 -0.44
N LEU A 61 -2.94 6.52 0.61
CA LEU A 61 -3.52 5.48 1.48
C LEU A 61 -4.05 4.25 0.70
N ILE A 62 -3.48 4.01 -0.49
CA ILE A 62 -3.84 2.86 -1.30
C ILE A 62 -3.04 1.65 -0.78
N PRO A 63 -3.69 0.50 -0.54
CA PRO A 63 -3.01 -0.71 -0.08
C PRO A 63 -1.80 -1.09 -0.93
N SER A 64 -0.83 -1.79 -0.33
CA SER A 64 0.41 -2.14 -0.99
C SER A 64 0.26 -3.26 -2.03
N THR A 65 -0.66 -4.19 -1.78
CA THR A 65 -0.84 -5.43 -2.53
C THR A 65 -1.02 -5.25 -4.06
N PRO A 66 -1.87 -4.33 -4.56
CA PRO A 66 -2.02 -4.11 -6.00
C PRO A 66 -0.71 -3.75 -6.69
N PHE A 67 0.15 -2.98 -6.01
CA PHE A 67 1.44 -2.55 -6.57
C PHE A 67 2.45 -3.69 -6.58
N VAL A 68 2.49 -4.51 -5.52
CA VAL A 68 3.37 -5.69 -5.50
C VAL A 68 2.99 -6.66 -6.63
N ILE A 69 1.69 -6.91 -6.80
CA ILE A 69 1.17 -7.74 -7.92
C ILE A 69 1.58 -7.14 -9.26
N ALA A 70 1.38 -5.83 -9.45
CA ALA A 70 1.81 -5.15 -10.68
C ALA A 70 3.31 -5.31 -10.92
N GLY A 71 4.16 -5.12 -9.91
CA GLY A 71 5.60 -5.31 -10.02
C GLY A 71 5.98 -6.73 -10.47
N VAL A 72 5.32 -7.76 -9.93
CA VAL A 72 5.57 -9.17 -10.31
C VAL A 72 5.14 -9.45 -11.75
N LEU A 73 4.03 -8.87 -12.20
CA LEU A 73 3.55 -9.02 -13.58
C LEU A 73 4.43 -8.27 -14.58
N LEU A 74 4.94 -7.10 -14.21
CA LEU A 74 5.76 -6.25 -15.07
C LEU A 74 7.22 -6.70 -15.14
N PHE A 75 7.75 -7.27 -14.06
CA PHE A 75 9.16 -7.68 -13.95
C PHE A 75 9.31 -9.12 -13.46
N PRO A 76 8.77 -10.12 -14.21
CA PRO A 76 8.75 -11.52 -13.78
C PRO A 76 10.14 -12.13 -13.57
N GLU A 77 11.13 -11.69 -14.35
CA GLU A 77 12.53 -12.13 -14.25
C GLU A 77 13.28 -11.48 -13.07
N ASN A 78 12.82 -10.32 -12.60
CA ASN A 78 13.53 -9.48 -11.61
C ASN A 78 12.83 -9.47 -10.25
N LYS A 79 12.43 -10.66 -9.77
CA LYS A 79 11.72 -10.90 -8.51
C LYS A 79 12.34 -10.18 -7.30
N ILE A 80 13.67 -10.25 -7.18
CA ILE A 80 14.40 -9.63 -6.06
C ILE A 80 14.27 -8.10 -6.12
N ILE A 81 14.37 -7.50 -7.30
CA ILE A 81 14.26 -6.04 -7.46
C ILE A 81 12.82 -5.59 -7.13
N VAL A 82 11.81 -6.33 -7.59
CA VAL A 82 10.41 -6.07 -7.24
C VAL A 82 10.21 -6.13 -5.73
N LEU A 83 10.73 -7.17 -5.07
CA LEU A 83 10.66 -7.33 -3.62
C LEU A 83 11.31 -6.13 -2.89
N LEU A 84 12.52 -5.73 -3.31
CA LEU A 84 13.24 -4.63 -2.68
C LEU A 84 12.54 -3.28 -2.86
N ILE A 85 12.07 -2.97 -4.07
CA ILE A 85 11.34 -1.72 -4.34
C ILE A 85 10.01 -1.71 -3.59
N SER A 86 9.26 -2.83 -3.61
CA SER A 86 8.03 -2.99 -2.86
C SER A 86 8.27 -2.71 -1.38
N LEU A 87 9.15 -3.51 -0.76
CA LEU A 87 9.41 -3.46 0.68
C LEU A 87 9.92 -2.08 1.10
N SER A 88 10.86 -1.50 0.37
CA SER A 88 11.35 -0.15 0.66
C SER A 88 10.26 0.91 0.53
N GLY A 89 9.40 0.83 -0.49
CA GLY A 89 8.24 1.72 -0.64
C GLY A 89 7.22 1.55 0.49
N ILE A 90 6.98 0.32 0.95
CA ILE A 90 6.09 0.05 2.11
C ILE A 90 6.68 0.68 3.37
N LEU A 91 7.94 0.42 3.66
CA LEU A 91 8.59 0.92 4.87
C LEU A 91 8.73 2.44 4.87
N PHE A 92 9.02 3.03 3.71
CA PHE A 92 9.01 4.47 3.52
C PHE A 92 7.62 5.06 3.81
N SER A 93 6.57 4.47 3.22
CA SER A 93 5.18 4.89 3.44
C SER A 93 4.75 4.74 4.90
N ALA A 94 5.10 3.61 5.53
CA ALA A 94 4.81 3.34 6.93
C ALA A 94 5.51 4.33 7.87
N THR A 95 6.77 4.64 7.58
CA THR A 95 7.54 5.66 8.31
C THR A 95 6.91 7.04 8.16
N LEU A 96 6.56 7.41 6.92
CA LEU A 96 5.90 8.68 6.64
C LEU A 96 4.58 8.79 7.41
N LEU A 97 3.69 7.80 7.30
CA LEU A 97 2.38 7.79 7.98
C LEU A 97 2.50 7.79 9.50
N TYR A 98 3.48 7.07 10.05
CA TYR A 98 3.76 7.05 11.48
C TYR A 98 4.11 8.45 12.02
N TYR A 99 4.97 9.21 11.32
CA TYR A 99 5.36 10.56 11.75
C TYR A 99 4.35 11.63 11.37
N LEU A 100 3.69 11.48 10.22
CA LEU A 100 2.65 12.41 9.78
C LEU A 100 1.33 12.23 10.54
N SER A 101 1.21 11.22 11.41
CA SER A 101 -0.02 11.00 12.18
C SER A 101 -0.42 12.23 13.00
N GLU A 102 0.57 12.94 13.56
CA GLU A 102 0.35 14.19 14.29
C GLU A 102 -0.06 15.37 13.40
N PHE A 103 0.42 15.41 12.17
CA PHE A 103 0.26 16.57 11.28
C PHE A 103 -1.00 16.48 10.41
N LEU A 104 -1.37 15.26 9.99
CA LEU A 104 -2.50 15.06 9.07
C LEU A 104 -3.88 15.25 9.73
N GLY A 105 -3.94 15.35 11.07
CA GLY A 105 -5.17 15.62 11.81
C GLY A 105 -6.27 14.57 11.56
N PHE A 106 -5.88 13.37 11.11
CA PHE A 106 -6.77 12.25 10.89
C PHE A 106 -7.25 11.63 12.21
N ASP A 107 -6.65 12.00 13.34
CA ASP A 107 -7.11 11.67 14.69
C ASP A 107 -8.57 12.09 14.79
N SER A 108 -8.86 13.34 14.40
CA SER A 108 -10.22 13.88 14.34
C SER A 108 -11.13 13.27 13.28
N TYR A 109 -10.63 12.53 12.28
CA TYR A 109 -11.46 11.93 11.23
C TYR A 109 -11.82 10.49 11.58
N PHE A 110 -10.83 9.65 11.89
CA PHE A 110 -11.06 8.27 12.26
C PHE A 110 -11.66 8.13 13.66
N GLU A 111 -11.29 8.99 14.62
CA GLU A 111 -11.96 9.01 15.93
C GLU A 111 -13.41 9.49 15.83
N LYS A 112 -13.76 10.32 14.84
CA LYS A 112 -15.17 10.75 14.66
C LYS A 112 -16.02 9.73 13.92
N ILE A 113 -15.43 8.98 12.99
CA ILE A 113 -16.16 8.00 12.16
C ILE A 113 -16.24 6.64 12.84
N ALA A 114 -15.17 6.21 13.51
CA ALA A 114 -15.09 4.90 14.14
C ALA A 114 -14.26 4.95 15.45
N PRO A 115 -14.69 5.72 16.46
CA PRO A 115 -13.96 5.91 17.71
C PRO A 115 -13.64 4.57 18.39
N GLU A 116 -14.63 3.67 18.45
CA GLU A 116 -14.46 2.37 19.11
C GLU A 116 -13.40 1.50 18.43
N ARG A 117 -13.32 1.52 17.09
CA ARG A 117 -12.30 0.75 16.37
C ARG A 117 -10.91 1.31 16.59
N VAL A 118 -10.76 2.64 16.56
CA VAL A 118 -9.47 3.30 16.84
C VAL A 118 -9.02 2.94 18.26
N ILE A 119 -9.89 3.09 19.27
CA ILE A 119 -9.58 2.73 20.67
C ILE A 119 -9.22 1.25 20.82
N GLN A 120 -9.97 0.34 20.18
CA GLN A 120 -9.65 -1.10 20.21
C GLN A 120 -8.30 -1.42 19.58
N ILE A 121 -7.94 -0.77 18.47
CA ILE A 121 -6.65 -0.98 17.81
C ILE A 121 -5.54 -0.38 18.67
N THR A 122 -5.71 0.83 19.20
CA THR A 122 -4.76 1.48 20.11
C THR A 122 -4.50 0.66 21.36
N THR A 123 -5.55 0.09 21.98
CA THR A 123 -5.39 -0.79 23.15
C THR A 123 -4.63 -2.07 22.81
N LYS A 124 -4.86 -2.68 21.64
CA LYS A 124 -4.08 -3.84 21.17
C LYS A 124 -2.63 -3.47 20.88
N ILE A 125 -2.37 -2.33 20.25
CA ILE A 125 -1.01 -1.83 19.96
C ILE A 125 -0.22 -1.54 21.24
N ASN A 126 -0.88 -1.00 22.27
CA ASN A 126 -0.25 -0.72 23.56
C ASN A 126 -0.13 -1.94 24.48
N SER A 127 -0.72 -3.07 24.09
CA SER A 127 -0.58 -4.32 24.84
C SER A 127 0.84 -4.91 24.69
N PRO A 128 1.26 -5.84 25.58
CA PRO A 128 2.51 -6.58 25.40
C PRO A 128 2.61 -7.33 24.06
N TRP A 129 1.47 -7.64 23.45
CA TRP A 129 1.33 -8.32 22.16
C TRP A 129 1.23 -7.35 20.97
N GLY A 130 1.37 -6.04 21.19
CA GLY A 130 1.22 -5.02 20.14
C GLY A 130 2.16 -5.22 18.96
N PHE A 131 3.40 -5.67 19.21
CA PHE A 131 4.33 -6.05 18.15
C PHE A 131 3.75 -7.15 17.25
N LEU A 132 3.30 -8.26 17.84
CA LEU A 132 2.73 -9.38 17.08
C LEU A 132 1.44 -8.99 16.37
N PHE A 133 0.62 -8.14 17.00
CA PHE A 133 -0.59 -7.60 16.39
C PHE A 133 -0.27 -6.84 15.10
N VAL A 134 0.74 -5.96 15.11
CA VAL A 134 1.17 -5.22 13.91
C VAL A 134 1.74 -6.16 12.85
N VAL A 135 2.54 -7.17 13.23
CA VAL A 135 3.06 -8.19 12.29
C VAL A 135 1.91 -8.91 11.58
N LEU A 136 0.93 -9.43 12.34
CA LEU A 136 -0.20 -10.17 11.79
C LEU A 136 -1.10 -9.28 10.93
N TRP A 137 -1.25 -8.01 11.31
CA TRP A 137 -2.01 -7.04 10.53
C TRP A 137 -1.33 -6.73 9.19
N ALA A 138 -0.02 -6.46 9.22
CA ALA A 138 0.78 -6.15 8.04
C ALA A 138 0.93 -7.37 7.10
N PHE A 139 0.87 -8.58 7.65
CA PHE A 139 0.82 -9.82 6.86
C PHE A 139 -0.51 -9.98 6.10
N PHE A 140 -1.61 -9.41 6.58
CA PHE A 140 -2.92 -9.65 6.00
C PHE A 140 -3.16 -8.73 4.78
N PRO A 141 -3.27 -9.25 3.55
CA PRO A 141 -3.28 -8.44 2.32
C PRO A 141 -4.53 -7.56 2.16
N LEU A 142 -5.61 -7.89 2.86
CA LEU A 142 -6.85 -7.11 2.86
C LEU A 142 -6.92 -6.12 4.02
N ALA A 143 -5.95 -6.17 4.94
CA ALA A 143 -5.92 -5.22 6.04
C ALA A 143 -5.46 -3.86 5.50
N PRO A 144 -6.06 -2.75 5.98
CA PRO A 144 -5.55 -1.43 5.68
C PRO A 144 -4.26 -1.23 6.49
N THR A 145 -3.10 -1.65 5.95
CA THR A 145 -1.79 -1.50 6.61
C THR A 145 -1.50 -0.04 6.95
N ASP A 146 -1.89 0.87 6.05
CA ASP A 146 -1.74 2.32 6.24
C ASP A 146 -2.49 2.85 7.47
N LEU A 147 -3.66 2.25 7.79
CA LEU A 147 -4.42 2.60 8.98
C LEU A 147 -3.69 2.20 10.26
N VAL A 148 -3.06 1.02 10.29
CA VAL A 148 -2.28 0.59 11.45
C VAL A 148 -1.00 1.40 11.60
N CYS A 149 -0.35 1.79 10.50
CA CYS A 149 0.79 2.71 10.54
C CYS A 149 0.42 4.04 11.18
N TYR A 150 -0.73 4.59 10.78
CA TYR A 150 -1.28 5.81 11.34
C TYR A 150 -1.59 5.67 12.84
N ILE A 151 -2.38 4.65 13.22
CA ILE A 151 -2.80 4.46 14.62
C ILE A 151 -1.59 4.16 15.51
N ALA A 152 -0.59 3.43 15.02
CA ALA A 152 0.65 3.19 15.76
C ALA A 152 1.43 4.49 16.02
N GLY A 153 1.44 5.43 15.06
CA GLY A 153 1.98 6.79 15.21
C GLY A 153 1.25 7.59 16.28
N THR A 154 -0.09 7.67 16.18
CA THR A 154 -0.93 8.38 17.17
C THR A 154 -0.80 7.76 18.58
N ALA A 155 -0.72 6.43 18.66
CA ALA A 155 -0.54 5.69 19.92
C ALA A 155 0.89 5.80 20.48
N ARG A 156 1.83 6.44 19.77
CA ARG A 156 3.24 6.58 20.16
C ARG A 156 3.93 5.23 20.42
N MET A 157 3.56 4.20 19.65
CA MET A 157 4.26 2.91 19.72
C MET A 157 5.73 3.11 19.36
N ASN A 158 6.68 2.54 20.11
CA ASN A 158 8.10 2.71 19.80
C ASN A 158 8.40 2.42 18.31
N PHE A 159 8.99 3.41 17.63
CA PHE A 159 9.19 3.40 16.18
C PHE A 159 9.94 2.15 15.69
N LEU A 160 11.00 1.73 16.39
CA LEU A 160 11.76 0.53 16.00
C LEU A 160 10.92 -0.73 16.11
N ARG A 161 10.12 -0.87 17.18
CA ARG A 161 9.20 -2.01 17.31
C ARG A 161 8.15 -2.00 16.20
N PHE A 162 7.62 -0.82 15.88
CA PHE A 162 6.63 -0.64 14.83
C PHE A 162 7.20 -1.00 13.44
N ILE A 163 8.30 -0.38 13.02
CA ILE A 163 8.84 -0.54 11.66
C ILE A 163 9.35 -1.97 11.44
N LEU A 164 9.90 -2.62 12.47
CA LEU A 164 10.29 -4.03 12.41
C LEU A 164 9.08 -4.96 12.30
N ALA A 165 7.98 -4.65 13.01
CA ALA A 165 6.76 -5.44 12.91
C ALA A 165 6.16 -5.36 11.49
N VAL A 166 6.09 -4.16 10.92
CA VAL A 166 5.65 -3.96 9.53
C VAL A 166 6.58 -4.66 8.55
N ALA A 167 7.90 -4.51 8.71
CA ALA A 167 8.89 -5.15 7.85
C ALA A 167 8.74 -6.67 7.84
N LEU A 168 8.52 -7.31 9.00
CA LEU A 168 8.34 -8.76 9.06
C LEU A 168 7.04 -9.21 8.39
N GLY A 169 5.91 -8.58 8.69
CA GLY A 169 4.63 -8.95 8.09
C GLY A 169 4.64 -8.77 6.57
N GLU A 170 5.13 -7.61 6.11
CA GLU A 170 5.19 -7.25 4.70
C GLU A 170 6.24 -8.04 3.92
N LEU A 171 7.36 -8.40 4.55
CA LEU A 171 8.36 -9.27 3.91
C LEU A 171 7.77 -10.64 3.60
N ILE A 172 7.04 -11.24 4.54
CA ILE A 172 6.43 -12.57 4.36
C ILE A 172 5.42 -12.53 3.21
N ILE A 173 4.51 -11.55 3.20
CA ILE A 173 3.47 -11.47 2.18
C ILE A 173 4.05 -11.08 0.80
N CYS A 174 5.03 -10.16 0.75
CA CYS A 174 5.69 -9.80 -0.51
C CYS A 174 6.48 -10.96 -1.09
N LEU A 175 7.17 -11.76 -0.25
CA LEU A 175 7.82 -12.99 -0.71
C LEU A 175 6.79 -13.97 -1.26
N PHE A 176 5.68 -14.18 -0.56
CA PHE A 176 4.60 -15.04 -1.04
C PHE A 176 4.09 -14.61 -2.42
N TYR A 177 3.76 -13.33 -2.60
CA TYR A 177 3.30 -12.83 -3.91
C TYR A 177 4.37 -12.94 -4.99
N THR A 178 5.59 -12.54 -4.69
CA THR A 178 6.67 -12.50 -5.69
C THR A 178 7.05 -13.89 -6.18
N TYR A 179 7.07 -14.89 -5.29
CA TYR A 179 7.44 -16.26 -5.65
C TYR A 179 6.25 -17.11 -6.10
N SER A 180 5.07 -16.97 -5.49
CA SER A 180 3.88 -17.75 -5.87
C SER A 180 3.24 -17.26 -7.17
N LEU A 181 3.23 -15.95 -7.42
CA LEU A 181 2.66 -15.41 -8.65
C LEU A 181 3.70 -15.44 -9.79
N GLY A 182 4.97 -15.19 -9.45
CA GLY A 182 6.07 -15.28 -10.40
C GLY A 182 6.42 -16.71 -10.85
N SER A 183 5.88 -17.77 -10.22
CA SER A 183 6.00 -19.14 -10.71
C SER A 183 4.89 -19.49 -11.71
N LEU A 184 3.70 -18.89 -11.58
CA LEU A 184 2.57 -19.07 -12.50
C LEU A 184 2.84 -18.46 -13.88
N ASN A 185 3.55 -17.33 -13.93
CA ASN A 185 3.93 -16.69 -15.19
C ASN A 185 5.07 -17.38 -15.94
N LEU A 186 5.81 -18.31 -15.31
CA LEU A 186 6.85 -19.12 -15.97
C LEU A 186 6.29 -20.41 -16.59
N LEU A 187 4.99 -20.67 -16.41
CA LEU A 187 4.30 -21.85 -16.95
C LEU A 187 3.49 -21.55 -18.23
N HIS A 188 3.60 -20.34 -18.77
CA HIS A 188 3.04 -19.90 -20.05
C HIS A 188 4.14 -19.36 -20.96
#